data_AF-A0A7V0W1C6-F1
#
_entry.id   AF-A0A7V0W1C6-F1
#
_cell.length_a   1.000
_cell.length_b   1.000
_cell.length_c   1.000
_cell.angle_alpha   90.00
_cell.angle_beta   90.00
_cell.angle_gamma   90.00
#
_symmetry.space_group_name_H-M   'P 1'
#
loop_
_entity.id
_entity.type
_entity.pdbx_description
1 polymer ?
#
loop_
_entity_poly.entity_id
_entity_poly.type
_entity_poly.pdbx_seq_one_letter_code
_entity_poly.pdbx_strand_id
1 'polypeptide(L)'
;MRKLNFLILTLALALICFPALADIKVLFDENAPTEAAAGIFPDLFTGRDAGSKVEVTTKDPFKGKYCAFVTPSQSYNNQMKDWKFPIVEKPKAGEYRYIIFAWKSDGGTGVMVQFPDNGAWGSVTTPCVNPPAPGTRRYIAGTNVTGWSGICVSKDVPTKWTVVERDLFADFGAFTITGIALTPFSDGGAGDYYDMIIIGSDPLTISTFVSPASKLATTWGDVKNR
;
A
#
# COMPACT_ATOMS: atom_id res chain seq x y z
N MET A 1 75.08 3.86 15.83
CA MET A 1 73.88 3.59 16.65
C MET A 1 72.65 4.14 15.93
N ARG A 2 71.52 3.42 16.03
CA ARG A 2 70.41 3.36 15.08
C ARG A 2 69.53 4.62 15.00
N LYS A 3 68.97 4.81 13.80
CA LYS A 3 68.05 5.85 13.33
C LYS A 3 66.75 5.91 14.17
N LEU A 4 66.32 7.14 14.47
CA LEU A 4 65.07 7.49 15.13
C LEU A 4 63.94 7.44 14.09
N ASN A 5 63.02 6.48 14.21
CA ASN A 5 61.86 6.36 13.33
C ASN A 5 60.76 7.33 13.80
N PHE A 6 60.40 8.27 12.92
CA PHE A 6 59.18 9.06 13.00
C PHE A 6 57.98 8.14 12.75
N LEU A 7 57.09 8.00 13.74
CA LEU A 7 55.78 7.37 13.56
C LEU A 7 54.77 8.49 13.28
N ILE A 8 54.40 8.67 12.00
CA ILE A 8 53.29 9.53 11.59
C ILE A 8 52.00 8.74 11.80
N LEU A 9 51.19 9.17 12.76
CA LEU A 9 49.86 8.61 13.02
C LEU A 9 48.85 9.36 12.12
N THR A 10 48.58 8.83 10.93
CA THR A 10 47.50 9.32 10.06
C THR A 10 46.16 8.78 10.57
N LEU A 11 45.38 9.66 11.21
CA LEU A 11 44.00 9.39 11.61
C LEU A 11 43.11 9.46 10.36
N ALA A 12 42.86 8.31 9.71
CA ALA A 12 41.88 8.22 8.63
C ALA A 12 40.47 8.24 9.22
N LEU A 13 39.80 9.39 9.11
CA LEU A 13 38.39 9.54 9.46
C LEU A 13 37.54 8.82 8.39
N ALA A 14 37.25 7.54 8.60
CA ALA A 14 36.30 6.82 7.76
C ALA A 14 34.88 7.37 8.06
N LEU A 15 34.37 8.23 7.18
CA LEU A 15 32.92 8.48 7.11
C LEU A 15 32.26 7.17 6.70
N ILE A 16 31.78 6.43 7.69
CA ILE A 16 30.86 5.32 7.45
C ILE A 16 29.53 5.96 7.03
N CYS A 17 29.35 6.09 5.72
CA CYS A 17 28.05 6.41 5.14
C CYS A 17 27.16 5.19 5.38
N PHE A 18 26.43 5.17 6.49
CA PHE A 18 25.37 4.18 6.67
C PHE A 18 24.37 4.40 5.52
N PRO A 19 24.08 3.39 4.68
CA PRO A 19 22.98 3.52 3.74
C PRO A 19 21.73 3.84 4.58
N ALA A 20 21.04 4.93 4.24
CA ALA A 20 19.75 5.22 4.84
C ALA A 20 18.86 4.00 4.55
N LEU A 21 18.43 3.30 5.61
CA LEU A 21 17.49 2.21 5.45
C LEU A 21 16.21 2.76 4.82
N ALA A 22 15.67 2.04 3.84
CA ALA A 22 14.41 2.39 3.21
C ALA A 22 13.34 2.61 4.28
N ASP A 23 12.68 3.77 4.24
CA ASP A 23 11.58 4.06 5.15
C ASP A 23 10.31 3.39 4.62
N ILE A 24 9.60 2.69 5.49
CA ILE A 24 8.41 1.91 5.15
C ILE A 24 7.30 2.29 6.12
N LYS A 25 6.11 2.55 5.56
CA LYS A 25 4.88 2.74 6.34
C LYS A 25 3.82 1.75 5.89
N VAL A 26 3.42 0.89 6.82
CA VAL A 26 2.25 0.02 6.65
C VAL A 26 1.02 0.85 6.96
N LEU A 27 0.21 1.11 5.93
CA LEU A 27 -1.09 1.76 6.08
C LEU A 27 -2.12 0.77 6.62
N PHE A 28 -2.07 -0.47 6.12
CA PHE A 28 -2.88 -1.61 6.58
C PHE A 28 -2.25 -2.95 6.13
N ASP A 29 -2.12 -3.93 7.04
CA ASP A 29 -1.78 -5.35 6.74
C ASP A 29 -2.56 -6.25 7.74
N GLU A 30 -2.23 -6.16 9.03
CA GLU A 30 -2.78 -7.03 10.09
C GLU A 30 -3.73 -6.31 11.05
N ASN A 31 -4.06 -5.05 10.77
CA ASN A 31 -4.71 -4.15 11.73
C ASN A 31 -3.96 -4.12 13.07
N ALA A 32 -2.62 -4.06 13.02
CA ALA A 32 -1.79 -4.04 14.21
C ALA A 32 -1.64 -2.62 14.81
N PRO A 33 -1.40 -2.48 16.13
CA PRO A 33 -1.11 -1.19 16.77
C PRO A 33 0.12 -0.46 16.21
N THR A 34 1.01 -1.17 15.51
CA THR A 34 2.23 -0.64 14.89
C THR A 34 1.99 -0.04 13.49
N GLU A 35 0.83 -0.27 12.89
CA GLU A 35 0.46 0.27 11.58
C GLU A 35 -0.01 1.72 11.68
N ALA A 36 -0.12 2.41 10.54
CA ALA A 36 -0.60 3.80 10.50
C ALA A 36 -1.99 3.97 11.12
N ALA A 37 -2.79 2.89 11.15
CA ALA A 37 -4.12 2.88 11.72
C ALA A 37 -4.19 2.50 13.20
N ALA A 38 -3.05 2.18 13.84
CA ALA A 38 -2.98 1.84 15.26
C ALA A 38 -3.98 0.76 15.74
N GLY A 39 -4.31 -0.19 14.86
CA GLY A 39 -5.23 -1.29 15.13
C GLY A 39 -6.72 -0.96 15.14
N ILE A 40 -7.11 0.21 14.63
CA ILE A 40 -8.50 0.65 14.53
C ILE A 40 -8.88 0.99 13.08
N PHE A 41 -8.34 0.25 12.10
CA PHE A 41 -8.49 0.59 10.67
C PHE A 41 -9.95 0.80 10.22
N PRO A 42 -10.93 -0.08 10.56
CA PRO A 42 -12.34 0.17 10.22
C PRO A 42 -12.91 1.47 10.80
N ASP A 43 -12.51 1.83 12.02
CA ASP A 43 -13.04 3.00 12.73
C ASP A 43 -12.51 4.31 12.15
N LEU A 44 -11.40 4.26 11.38
CA LEU A 44 -10.88 5.42 10.69
C LEU A 44 -11.74 5.84 9.48
N PHE A 45 -12.69 5.02 9.01
CA PHE A 45 -13.57 5.36 7.89
C PHE A 45 -14.82 6.13 8.37
N THR A 46 -14.72 7.47 8.36
CA THR A 46 -15.76 8.39 8.84
C THR A 46 -16.82 8.74 7.79
N GLY A 47 -16.52 8.57 6.50
CA GLY A 47 -17.44 8.73 5.38
C GLY A 47 -17.73 7.40 4.71
N ARG A 48 -18.95 7.21 4.22
CA ARG A 48 -19.37 5.98 3.53
C ARG A 48 -20.60 6.22 2.68
N ASP A 49 -20.68 5.50 1.57
CA ASP A 49 -21.90 5.39 0.78
C ASP A 49 -22.97 4.61 1.56
N ALA A 50 -24.23 4.74 1.12
CA ALA A 50 -25.36 4.08 1.79
C ALA A 50 -25.15 2.57 1.87
N GLY A 51 -25.25 2.03 3.08
CA GLY A 51 -25.05 0.61 3.36
C GLY A 51 -23.59 0.16 3.41
N SER A 52 -22.62 1.05 3.13
CA SER A 52 -21.22 0.65 3.07
C SER A 52 -20.60 0.39 4.45
N LYS A 53 -19.72 -0.60 4.51
CA LYS A 53 -19.04 -1.05 5.74
C LYS A 53 -17.62 -1.49 5.42
N VAL A 54 -16.72 -1.22 6.36
CA VAL A 54 -15.36 -1.78 6.41
C VAL A 54 -15.30 -2.73 7.59
N GLU A 55 -14.81 -3.94 7.36
CA GLU A 55 -14.61 -4.96 8.37
C GLU A 55 -13.17 -5.49 8.27
N VAL A 56 -12.53 -5.75 9.41
CA VAL A 56 -11.31 -6.56 9.45
C VAL A 56 -11.72 -8.01 9.66
N THR A 57 -11.32 -8.88 8.74
CA THR A 57 -11.75 -10.27 8.72
C THR A 57 -10.54 -11.21 8.64
N THR A 58 -10.76 -12.47 9.04
CA THR A 58 -9.81 -13.58 8.86
C THR A 58 -10.17 -14.45 7.67
N LYS A 59 -11.21 -14.06 6.92
CA LYS A 59 -11.66 -14.77 5.73
C LYS A 59 -10.76 -14.37 4.56
N ASP A 60 -10.03 -15.35 4.03
CA ASP A 60 -9.24 -15.23 2.81
C ASP A 60 -8.23 -14.07 2.81
N PRO A 61 -7.40 -13.90 3.87
CA PRO A 61 -6.35 -12.88 3.87
C PRO A 61 -5.33 -13.17 2.76
N PHE A 62 -4.77 -12.12 2.16
CA PHE A 62 -3.69 -12.30 1.19
C PHE A 62 -2.42 -12.75 1.90
N LYS A 63 -2.13 -12.12 3.04
CA LYS A 63 -0.97 -12.42 3.87
C LYS A 63 -1.36 -12.45 5.34
N GLY A 64 -0.64 -13.30 6.10
CA GLY A 64 -0.80 -13.45 7.54
C GLY A 64 -2.23 -13.77 7.96
N LYS A 65 -2.83 -12.99 8.87
CA LYS A 65 -4.07 -13.40 9.56
C LYS A 65 -5.30 -12.57 9.18
N TYR A 66 -5.12 -11.29 8.91
CA TYR A 66 -6.23 -10.36 8.70
C TYR A 66 -6.18 -9.71 7.32
N CYS A 67 -7.34 -9.33 6.80
CA CYS A 67 -7.47 -8.42 5.67
C CYS A 67 -8.71 -7.53 5.88
N ALA A 68 -8.84 -6.47 5.09
CA ALA A 68 -10.01 -5.60 5.10
C ALA A 68 -11.01 -6.11 4.07
N PHE A 69 -12.28 -6.21 4.45
CA PHE A 69 -13.39 -6.49 3.55
C PHE A 69 -14.35 -5.31 3.55
N VAL A 70 -14.67 -4.80 2.36
CA VAL A 70 -15.53 -3.62 2.19
C VAL A 70 -16.74 -3.98 1.34
N THR A 71 -17.90 -3.52 1.76
CA THR A 71 -19.18 -3.77 1.09
C THR A 71 -20.02 -2.50 1.05
N PRO A 72 -21.06 -2.44 0.20
CA PRO A 72 -21.01 -2.87 -1.19
C PRO A 72 -20.32 -1.82 -2.09
N SER A 73 -20.03 -0.65 -1.53
CA SER A 73 -19.58 0.56 -2.22
C SER A 73 -18.63 1.36 -1.33
N GLN A 74 -18.33 2.60 -1.68
CA GLN A 74 -17.23 3.35 -1.09
C GLN A 74 -17.34 3.52 0.43
N SER A 75 -16.25 3.22 1.13
CA SER A 75 -15.96 3.76 2.46
C SER A 75 -14.69 4.60 2.39
N TYR A 76 -14.69 5.78 3.00
CA TYR A 76 -13.62 6.74 2.88
C TYR A 76 -13.37 7.55 4.15
N ASN A 77 -12.15 8.07 4.27
CA ASN A 77 -11.85 9.21 5.12
C ASN A 77 -10.86 10.12 4.39
N ASN A 78 -11.25 11.38 4.20
CA ASN A 78 -10.44 12.38 3.53
C ASN A 78 -9.22 12.79 4.37
N GLN A 79 -9.34 12.73 5.70
CA GLN A 79 -8.33 13.15 6.67
C GLN A 79 -8.32 12.17 7.84
N MET A 80 -7.61 11.07 7.66
CA MET A 80 -7.31 10.14 8.74
C MET A 80 -6.43 10.84 9.76
N LYS A 81 -6.76 10.63 11.04
CA LYS A 81 -6.03 11.23 12.15
C LYS A 81 -4.55 10.85 12.05
N ASP A 82 -3.67 11.84 12.17
CA ASP A 82 -2.21 11.69 12.14
C ASP A 82 -1.61 11.22 10.78
N TRP A 83 -2.42 11.08 9.73
CA TRP A 83 -1.94 10.74 8.39
C TRP A 83 -1.44 11.99 7.66
N LYS A 84 -0.12 12.03 7.46
CA LYS A 84 0.59 13.07 6.69
C LYS A 84 1.80 12.43 6.02
N PHE A 85 1.58 11.62 4.98
CA PHE A 85 2.66 10.88 4.31
C PHE A 85 3.03 11.57 2.99
N PRO A 86 4.15 12.31 2.93
CA PRO A 86 4.55 13.03 1.72
C PRO A 86 5.02 12.05 0.65
N ILE A 87 4.52 12.23 -0.57
CA ILE A 87 4.97 11.54 -1.77
C ILE A 87 5.85 12.50 -2.58
N VAL A 88 7.11 12.14 -2.78
CA VAL A 88 8.12 12.99 -3.42
C VAL A 88 9.04 12.18 -4.34
N GLU A 89 9.74 12.85 -5.26
CA GLU A 89 10.61 12.18 -6.23
C GLU A 89 11.82 11.48 -5.59
N LYS A 90 12.41 12.11 -4.56
CA LYS A 90 13.64 11.66 -3.90
C LYS A 90 13.43 11.68 -2.39
N PRO A 91 12.79 10.64 -1.84
CA PRO A 91 12.37 10.66 -0.45
C PRO A 91 13.53 10.71 0.53
N LYS A 92 13.32 11.45 1.61
CA LYS A 92 14.11 11.40 2.84
C LYS A 92 13.36 10.60 3.90
N ALA A 93 13.94 10.48 5.09
CA ALA A 93 13.25 9.89 6.23
C ALA A 93 11.89 10.57 6.47
N GLY A 94 10.84 9.77 6.60
CA GLY A 94 9.45 10.20 6.74
C GLY A 94 8.73 10.53 5.42
N GLU A 95 9.40 10.44 4.28
CA GLU A 95 8.84 10.67 2.94
C GLU A 95 8.83 9.36 2.13
N TYR A 96 7.94 9.27 1.15
CA TYR A 96 7.72 8.05 0.39
C TYR A 96 7.60 8.34 -1.11
N ARG A 97 7.62 7.28 -1.93
CA ARG A 97 7.44 7.37 -3.39
C ARG A 97 6.67 6.19 -3.96
N TYR A 98 6.84 5.01 -3.38
CA TYR A 98 6.28 3.77 -3.91
C TYR A 98 5.14 3.29 -3.06
N ILE A 99 4.22 2.54 -3.67
CA ILE A 99 3.15 1.83 -2.98
C ILE A 99 3.09 0.39 -3.48
N ILE A 100 2.77 -0.51 -2.57
CA ILE A 100 2.28 -1.85 -2.87
C ILE A 100 0.94 -2.04 -2.15
N PHE A 101 0.00 -2.72 -2.79
CA PHE A 101 -1.24 -3.17 -2.17
C PHE A 101 -1.76 -4.43 -2.87
N ALA A 102 -2.52 -5.24 -2.14
CA ALA A 102 -3.24 -6.37 -2.68
C ALA A 102 -4.74 -6.08 -2.64
N TRP A 103 -5.46 -6.51 -3.67
CA TRP A 103 -6.92 -6.47 -3.69
C TRP A 103 -7.51 -7.71 -4.33
N LYS A 104 -8.80 -7.93 -4.09
CA LYS A 104 -9.59 -8.97 -4.71
C LYS A 104 -11.05 -8.56 -4.71
N SER A 105 -11.73 -8.72 -5.84
CA SER A 105 -13.19 -8.54 -5.88
C SER A 105 -13.92 -9.87 -5.66
N ASP A 106 -14.97 -9.85 -4.83
CA ASP A 106 -15.84 -11.00 -4.50
C ASP A 106 -17.19 -10.82 -5.20
N GLY A 107 -17.22 -11.12 -6.50
CA GLY A 107 -18.43 -11.05 -7.32
C GLY A 107 -18.83 -9.66 -7.80
N GLY A 108 -18.00 -8.64 -7.60
CA GLY A 108 -18.19 -7.30 -8.15
C GLY A 108 -17.75 -7.16 -9.62
N THR A 109 -17.92 -5.96 -10.15
CA THR A 109 -17.53 -5.61 -11.53
C THR A 109 -16.16 -4.92 -11.61
N GLY A 110 -15.57 -4.59 -10.47
CA GLY A 110 -14.26 -3.96 -10.35
C GLY A 110 -14.00 -3.48 -8.93
N VAL A 111 -12.82 -2.91 -8.74
CA VAL A 111 -12.29 -2.48 -7.45
C VAL A 111 -11.49 -1.19 -7.62
N MET A 112 -11.51 -0.34 -6.60
CA MET A 112 -10.73 0.89 -6.59
C MET A 112 -10.16 1.21 -5.20
N VAL A 113 -8.97 1.81 -5.21
CA VAL A 113 -8.33 2.47 -4.05
C VAL A 113 -8.01 3.92 -4.41
N GLN A 114 -8.21 4.84 -3.46
CA GLN A 114 -8.00 6.28 -3.68
C GLN A 114 -7.25 6.92 -2.52
N PHE A 115 -6.47 7.96 -2.81
CA PHE A 115 -5.67 8.69 -1.83
C PHE A 115 -5.99 10.19 -1.90
N PRO A 116 -6.60 10.79 -0.86
CA PRO A 116 -6.85 12.22 -0.81
C PRO A 116 -5.57 12.97 -0.42
N ASP A 117 -5.44 14.19 -0.95
CA ASP A 117 -4.37 15.13 -0.60
C ASP A 117 -4.98 16.36 0.04
N ASN A 118 -4.56 16.63 1.27
CA ASN A 118 -5.14 17.69 2.08
C ASN A 118 -6.68 17.62 2.11
N GLY A 119 -7.23 16.40 2.16
CA GLY A 119 -8.66 16.15 2.14
C GLY A 119 -9.36 16.24 0.77
N ALA A 120 -8.65 16.50 -0.32
CA ALA A 120 -9.22 16.59 -1.68
C ALA A 120 -9.01 15.30 -2.49
N TRP A 121 -10.07 14.84 -3.18
CA TRP A 121 -10.06 13.62 -4.01
C TRP A 121 -9.65 13.83 -5.47
N GLY A 122 -9.48 15.09 -5.91
CA GLY A 122 -9.20 15.45 -7.29
C GLY A 122 -10.42 15.47 -8.21
N SER A 123 -10.22 16.01 -9.42
CA SER A 123 -11.28 16.18 -10.40
C SER A 123 -11.77 14.85 -10.98
N VAL A 124 -13.00 14.86 -11.52
CA VAL A 124 -13.56 13.77 -12.31
C VAL A 124 -13.75 14.28 -13.73
N THR A 125 -12.99 13.73 -14.67
CA THR A 125 -13.08 14.02 -16.11
C THR A 125 -13.18 12.72 -16.90
N THR A 126 -12.14 12.32 -17.63
CA THR A 126 -12.08 11.09 -18.41
C THR A 126 -11.47 9.97 -17.56
N PRO A 127 -12.10 8.77 -17.50
CA PRO A 127 -11.52 7.61 -16.83
C PRO A 127 -10.38 7.00 -17.65
N CYS A 128 -9.45 6.32 -16.98
CA CYS A 128 -8.38 5.52 -17.60
C CYS A 128 -7.45 6.29 -18.55
N VAL A 129 -7.13 7.55 -18.24
CA VAL A 129 -6.16 8.38 -18.98
C VAL A 129 -4.90 8.59 -18.14
N ASN A 130 -3.74 8.56 -18.77
CA ASN A 130 -2.43 8.76 -18.13
C ASN A 130 -1.71 9.97 -18.74
N PRO A 131 -1.33 10.99 -17.95
CA PRO A 131 -1.67 11.15 -16.53
C PRO A 131 -3.18 11.40 -16.34
N PRO A 132 -3.74 11.04 -15.17
CA PRO A 132 -5.15 11.31 -14.88
C PRO A 132 -5.39 12.82 -14.68
N ALA A 133 -6.66 13.20 -14.51
CA ALA A 133 -7.04 14.58 -14.24
C ALA A 133 -6.29 15.17 -13.04
N PRO A 134 -5.96 16.47 -13.03
CA PRO A 134 -5.23 17.09 -11.92
C PRO A 134 -5.83 16.77 -10.54
N GLY A 135 -4.95 16.43 -9.59
CA GLY A 135 -5.32 16.06 -8.22
C GLY A 135 -5.93 14.67 -8.05
N THR A 136 -6.15 13.91 -9.14
CA THR A 136 -6.68 12.55 -9.08
C THR A 136 -5.61 11.56 -8.64
N ARG A 137 -5.85 10.81 -7.56
CA ARG A 137 -5.02 9.67 -7.15
C ARG A 137 -5.89 8.45 -6.89
N ARG A 138 -6.26 7.77 -7.98
CA ARG A 138 -7.12 6.58 -7.94
C ARG A 138 -6.48 5.47 -8.77
N TYR A 139 -6.45 4.27 -8.23
CA TYR A 139 -6.15 3.04 -8.97
C TYR A 139 -7.42 2.21 -9.12
N ILE A 140 -7.62 1.68 -10.32
CA ILE A 140 -8.87 1.02 -10.70
C ILE A 140 -8.57 -0.27 -11.46
N ALA A 141 -9.27 -1.36 -11.14
CA ALA A 141 -9.30 -2.55 -11.96
C ALA A 141 -10.74 -3.02 -12.23
N GLY A 142 -10.95 -3.66 -13.37
CA GLY A 142 -12.28 -4.05 -13.83
C GLY A 142 -13.03 -2.91 -14.51
N THR A 143 -14.36 -3.00 -14.49
CA THR A 143 -15.25 -1.99 -15.04
C THR A 143 -15.35 -0.81 -14.10
N ASN A 144 -14.86 0.36 -14.52
CA ASN A 144 -15.04 1.60 -13.78
C ASN A 144 -16.48 2.12 -13.90
N VAL A 145 -17.41 1.53 -13.14
CA VAL A 145 -18.84 1.88 -13.18
C VAL A 145 -19.14 3.33 -12.78
N THR A 146 -18.24 3.96 -12.02
CA THR A 146 -18.38 5.37 -11.60
C THR A 146 -18.03 6.36 -12.70
N GLY A 147 -17.27 5.93 -13.71
CA GLY A 147 -16.67 6.81 -14.71
C GLY A 147 -15.61 7.77 -14.16
N TRP A 148 -15.18 7.62 -12.91
CA TRP A 148 -14.24 8.55 -12.28
C TRP A 148 -12.84 8.49 -12.89
N SER A 149 -12.18 9.65 -12.98
CA SER A 149 -10.78 9.71 -13.42
C SER A 149 -9.87 8.90 -12.52
N GLY A 150 -8.86 8.26 -13.11
CA GLY A 150 -7.89 7.43 -12.38
C GLY A 150 -7.05 6.61 -13.35
N ILE A 151 -6.02 5.97 -12.80
CA ILE A 151 -5.18 5.03 -13.54
C ILE A 151 -5.85 3.66 -13.47
N CYS A 152 -6.26 3.15 -14.63
CA CYS A 152 -6.82 1.81 -14.74
C CYS A 152 -5.68 0.80 -14.91
N VAL A 153 -5.36 0.07 -13.85
CA VAL A 153 -4.22 -0.86 -13.81
C VAL A 153 -4.52 -2.18 -14.50
N SER A 154 -5.80 -2.54 -14.65
CA SER A 154 -6.26 -3.67 -15.45
C SER A 154 -7.70 -3.45 -15.93
N LYS A 155 -8.05 -4.00 -17.10
CA LYS A 155 -9.44 -4.10 -17.55
C LYS A 155 -10.18 -5.29 -16.92
N ASP A 156 -9.43 -6.27 -16.44
CA ASP A 156 -9.98 -7.48 -15.84
C ASP A 156 -10.33 -7.24 -14.38
N VAL A 157 -11.44 -7.82 -13.94
CA VAL A 157 -11.84 -7.84 -12.52
C VAL A 157 -10.89 -8.78 -11.77
N PRO A 158 -10.24 -8.33 -10.67
CA PRO A 158 -9.33 -9.17 -9.91
C PRO A 158 -10.10 -10.16 -9.04
N THR A 159 -10.64 -11.22 -9.64
CA THR A 159 -11.37 -12.31 -8.95
C THR A 159 -10.46 -13.19 -8.09
N LYS A 160 -9.15 -13.01 -8.19
CA LYS A 160 -8.11 -13.56 -7.33
C LYS A 160 -7.29 -12.42 -6.76
N TRP A 161 -6.66 -12.66 -5.60
CA TRP A 161 -5.71 -11.74 -5.01
C TRP A 161 -4.70 -11.27 -6.06
N THR A 162 -4.71 -9.98 -6.32
CA THR A 162 -3.86 -9.32 -7.30
C THR A 162 -3.07 -8.25 -6.57
N VAL A 163 -1.75 -8.33 -6.68
CA VAL A 163 -0.84 -7.33 -6.12
C VAL A 163 -0.57 -6.25 -7.14
N VAL A 164 -0.60 -5.01 -6.68
CA VAL A 164 -0.32 -3.82 -7.46
C VAL A 164 0.85 -3.08 -6.84
N GLU A 165 1.92 -2.94 -7.62
CA GLU A 165 3.15 -2.22 -7.27
C GLU A 165 3.24 -0.97 -8.14
N ARG A 166 3.35 0.22 -7.55
CA ARG A 166 3.33 1.49 -8.30
C ARG A 166 4.32 2.52 -7.75
N ASP A 167 4.78 3.38 -8.65
CA ASP A 167 5.49 4.62 -8.32
C ASP A 167 4.46 5.77 -8.25
N LEU A 168 4.08 6.15 -7.04
CA LEU A 168 3.05 7.17 -6.80
C LEU A 168 3.48 8.53 -7.36
N PHE A 169 4.78 8.87 -7.27
CA PHE A 169 5.28 10.14 -7.79
C PHE A 169 5.25 10.17 -9.32
N ALA A 170 5.67 9.09 -9.98
CA ALA A 170 5.59 9.01 -11.44
C ALA A 170 4.14 9.06 -11.95
N ASP A 171 3.21 8.49 -11.19
CA ASP A 171 1.79 8.44 -11.55
C ASP A 171 1.05 9.77 -11.30
N PHE A 172 1.34 10.46 -10.18
CA PHE A 172 0.52 11.57 -9.70
C PHE A 172 1.29 12.85 -9.36
N GLY A 173 2.62 12.84 -9.46
CA GLY A 173 3.49 13.92 -8.98
C GLY A 173 3.57 13.98 -7.45
N ALA A 174 3.98 15.14 -6.92
CA ALA A 174 4.08 15.34 -5.48
C ALA A 174 2.71 15.56 -4.84
N PHE A 175 2.45 14.91 -3.70
CA PHE A 175 1.25 15.09 -2.89
C PHE A 175 1.44 14.55 -1.47
N THR A 176 0.48 14.75 -0.58
CA THR A 176 0.49 14.13 0.76
C THR A 176 -0.68 13.18 0.92
N ILE A 177 -0.44 11.90 1.22
CA ILE A 177 -1.54 11.00 1.58
C ILE A 177 -2.06 11.44 2.95
N THR A 178 -3.33 11.85 2.97
CA THR A 178 -4.04 12.29 4.17
C THR A 178 -5.15 11.34 4.60
N GLY A 179 -5.44 10.32 3.80
CA GLY A 179 -6.47 9.34 4.08
C GLY A 179 -6.52 8.26 3.01
N ILE A 180 -7.64 7.54 2.93
CA ILE A 180 -7.84 6.50 1.92
C ILE A 180 -9.34 6.30 1.67
N ALA A 181 -9.69 5.89 0.46
CA ALA A 181 -10.98 5.29 0.16
C ALA A 181 -10.80 3.89 -0.40
N LEU A 182 -11.58 2.96 0.12
CA LEU A 182 -11.72 1.60 -0.39
C LEU A 182 -13.08 1.53 -1.07
N THR A 183 -13.06 1.25 -2.37
CA THR A 183 -14.25 1.38 -3.23
C THR A 183 -14.49 0.08 -3.98
N PRO A 184 -15.32 -0.80 -3.42
CA PRO A 184 -15.86 -1.92 -4.16
C PRO A 184 -16.83 -1.45 -5.24
N PHE A 185 -16.81 -2.11 -6.40
CA PHE A 185 -17.87 -2.00 -7.40
C PHE A 185 -18.75 -3.25 -7.35
N SER A 186 -19.28 -3.55 -6.16
CA SER A 186 -19.98 -4.79 -5.85
C SER A 186 -21.43 -4.82 -6.32
N ASP A 187 -21.80 -4.18 -7.44
CA ASP A 187 -23.16 -4.25 -8.00
C ASP A 187 -23.57 -5.71 -8.27
N GLY A 188 -24.29 -6.32 -7.32
CA GLY A 188 -24.62 -7.75 -7.28
C GLY A 188 -23.57 -8.68 -6.64
N GLY A 189 -22.41 -8.16 -6.22
CA GLY A 189 -21.32 -8.88 -5.56
C GLY A 189 -21.38 -8.84 -4.03
N ALA A 190 -20.55 -9.65 -3.37
CA ALA A 190 -20.46 -9.72 -1.92
C ALA A 190 -19.68 -8.54 -1.31
N GLY A 191 -18.68 -8.02 -2.00
CA GLY A 191 -17.73 -7.01 -1.51
C GLY A 191 -16.37 -7.15 -2.17
N ASP A 192 -15.39 -6.37 -1.72
CA ASP A 192 -14.00 -6.49 -2.16
C ASP A 192 -13.07 -6.59 -0.93
N TYR A 193 -12.00 -7.38 -1.07
CA TYR A 193 -10.94 -7.53 -0.08
C TYR A 193 -9.74 -6.64 -0.43
N TYR A 194 -9.07 -6.13 0.59
CA TYR A 194 -7.86 -5.31 0.50
C TYR A 194 -6.87 -5.75 1.57
N ASP A 195 -5.60 -5.77 1.23
CA ASP A 195 -4.53 -6.23 2.12
C ASP A 195 -3.18 -5.61 1.72
N MET A 196 -2.18 -5.70 2.59
CA MET A 196 -0.79 -5.31 2.33
C MET A 196 -0.65 -3.89 1.72
N ILE A 197 -1.40 -2.90 2.23
CA ILE A 197 -1.34 -1.51 1.76
C ILE A 197 -0.14 -0.83 2.44
N ILE A 198 0.96 -0.68 1.69
CA ILE A 198 2.25 -0.25 2.23
C ILE A 198 2.88 0.78 1.29
N ILE A 199 3.42 1.85 1.86
CA ILE A 199 4.23 2.84 1.14
C ILE A 199 5.70 2.78 1.55
N GLY A 200 6.58 3.13 0.63
CA GLY A 200 8.04 3.04 0.81
C GLY A 200 8.80 4.17 0.14
N SER A 201 9.97 4.52 0.71
CA SER A 201 10.92 5.46 0.11
C SER A 201 11.60 4.88 -1.14
N ASP A 202 11.80 3.57 -1.16
CA ASP A 202 12.44 2.80 -2.24
C ASP A 202 11.43 1.87 -2.92
N PRO A 203 11.72 1.39 -4.15
CA PRO A 203 10.85 0.45 -4.85
C PRO A 203 10.47 -0.74 -3.98
N LEU A 204 9.16 -0.94 -3.84
CA LEU A 204 8.58 -2.05 -3.10
C LEU A 204 8.28 -3.19 -4.08
N THR A 205 8.66 -4.40 -3.71
CA THR A 205 8.24 -5.62 -4.42
C THR A 205 7.58 -6.57 -3.44
N ILE A 206 6.69 -7.44 -3.92
CA ILE A 206 6.09 -8.50 -3.11
C ILE A 206 7.14 -9.32 -2.35
N SER A 207 8.31 -9.57 -2.97
CA SER A 207 9.42 -10.31 -2.34
C SER A 207 9.97 -9.63 -1.10
N THR A 208 9.86 -8.31 -0.99
CA THR A 208 10.25 -7.55 0.20
C THR A 208 9.40 -7.88 1.42
N PHE A 209 8.17 -8.40 1.22
CA PHE A 209 7.20 -8.65 2.28
C PHE A 209 6.87 -10.12 2.51
N VAL A 210 7.26 -11.03 1.60
CA VAL A 210 7.29 -12.46 1.89
C VAL A 210 8.60 -12.83 2.59
N SER A 211 8.57 -12.91 3.92
CA SER A 211 9.45 -13.87 4.61
C SER A 211 9.07 -15.29 4.14
N PRO A 212 10.03 -16.23 4.01
CA PRO A 212 9.74 -17.60 3.61
C PRO A 212 9.03 -18.37 4.75
N ALA A 213 7.84 -17.93 5.14
CA ALA A 213 7.02 -18.55 6.17
C ALA A 213 6.10 -19.66 5.63
N SER A 214 6.38 -20.17 4.43
CA SER A 214 5.62 -21.26 3.81
C SER A 214 6.47 -22.33 3.11
N LYS A 215 7.79 -22.38 3.35
CA LYS A 215 8.67 -23.43 2.77
C LYS A 215 9.48 -24.26 3.77
N LEU A 216 9.17 -24.23 5.06
CA LEU A 216 9.78 -25.12 6.06
C LEU A 216 8.75 -25.77 7.00
N ALA A 217 7.56 -26.08 6.49
CA ALA A 217 6.73 -27.16 7.02
C ALA A 217 6.91 -28.43 6.18
N THR A 218 8.14 -28.73 5.75
CA THR A 218 8.53 -30.12 5.53
C THR A 218 8.91 -30.65 6.89
N THR A 219 7.98 -31.35 7.53
CA THR A 219 8.24 -32.16 8.71
C THR A 219 9.43 -33.08 8.44
N TRP A 220 10.51 -32.93 9.21
CA TRP A 220 11.63 -33.89 9.26
C TRP A 220 11.18 -35.34 9.60
N GLY A 221 9.88 -35.55 9.88
CA GLY A 221 9.24 -36.87 10.03
C GLY A 221 9.04 -37.65 8.73
N ASP A 222 9.01 -37.02 7.55
CA ASP A 222 8.72 -37.71 6.28
C ASP A 222 9.98 -38.22 5.54
N VAL A 223 11.17 -37.88 6.03
CA VAL A 223 12.47 -38.28 5.43
C VAL A 223 13.05 -39.54 6.10
N LYS A 224 12.43 -40.07 7.16
CA LYS A 224 12.91 -41.30 7.83
C LYS A 224 12.11 -42.57 7.54
N ASN A 225 11.10 -42.52 6.66
CA ASN A 225 10.30 -43.69 6.28
C ASN A 225 10.20 -43.89 4.76
N ARG A 226 11.33 -43.84 4.05
CA ARG A 226 11.48 -44.42 2.72
C ARG A 226 12.83 -45.10 2.58
#